data_AF-A0A2X0MVU7-F1
#
_entry.id   AF-A0A2X0MVU7-F1
#
_cell.length_a   1.000
_cell.length_b   1.000
_cell.length_c   1.000
_cell.angle_alpha   90.00
_cell.angle_beta   90.00
_cell.angle_gamma   90.00
#
_symmetry.space_group_name_H-M   'P 1'
#
loop_
_entity.id
_entity.type
_entity.pdbx_description
1 polymer ?
#
loop_
_entity_poly.entity_id
_entity_poly.type
_entity_poly.pdbx_seq_one_letter_code
_entity_poly.pdbx_strand_id
1 'polypeptide(L)'
;MGESKSDPVLLSLFANRFISIAEAMGRALQQTSISTNIKERLDFSCAIFAPNGDLIANAPHLPVHLGSMSFAVRYQIETLGQGGLHKGDVLLSNHPVAGGSHLPDITCITPVFGQDGKFIFFTASRGHHAGQSELSFS
;
A
#
# COMPACT_ATOMS: atom_id res chain seq x y z
N MET A 1 4.69 -32.25 13.05
CA MET A 1 4.64 -30.82 12.69
C MET A 1 3.82 -30.13 13.75
N GLY A 2 4.45 -29.35 14.64
CA GLY A 2 3.73 -28.64 15.69
C GLY A 2 3.04 -27.42 15.09
N GLU A 3 1.71 -27.36 15.17
CA GLU A 3 1.00 -26.10 15.00
C GLU A 3 1.50 -25.14 16.08
N SER A 4 2.19 -24.08 15.68
CA SER A 4 2.42 -22.93 16.55
C SER A 4 1.05 -22.35 16.89
N LYS A 5 0.51 -22.69 18.06
CA LYS A 5 -0.74 -22.15 18.57
C LYS A 5 -0.57 -20.64 18.75
N SER A 6 -1.02 -19.86 17.77
CA SER A 6 -0.96 -18.40 17.80
C SER A 6 -1.63 -17.90 19.08
N ASP A 7 -0.87 -17.23 19.94
CA ASP A 7 -1.42 -16.63 21.16
C ASP A 7 -2.46 -15.56 20.74
N PRO A 8 -3.75 -15.73 21.10
CA PRO A 8 -4.80 -14.81 20.69
C PRO A 8 -4.57 -13.38 21.20
N VAL A 9 -3.85 -13.21 22.32
CA VAL A 9 -3.48 -11.89 22.84
C VAL A 9 -2.45 -11.24 21.94
N LEU A 10 -1.39 -11.98 21.57
CA LEU A 10 -0.36 -11.46 20.64
C LEU A 10 -0.95 -11.17 19.27
N LEU A 11 -1.80 -12.05 18.74
CA LEU A 11 -2.46 -11.85 17.45
C LEU A 11 -3.27 -10.54 17.45
N SER A 12 -4.08 -10.33 18.49
CA SER A 12 -4.88 -9.12 18.64
C SER A 12 -4.01 -7.88 18.80
N LEU A 13 -2.91 -7.96 19.55
CA LEU A 13 -1.97 -6.86 19.72
C LEU A 13 -1.31 -6.46 18.40
N PHE A 14 -0.82 -7.43 17.62
CA PHE A 14 -0.20 -7.16 16.33
C PHE A 14 -1.21 -6.64 15.30
N ALA A 15 -2.40 -7.23 15.22
CA ALA A 15 -3.47 -6.75 14.35
C ALA A 15 -3.78 -5.26 14.61
N ASN A 16 -3.99 -4.88 15.87
CA ASN A 16 -4.26 -3.49 16.25
C ASN A 16 -3.10 -2.55 15.92
N ARG A 17 -1.85 -2.99 16.10
CA ARG A 17 -0.67 -2.22 15.72
C ARG A 17 -0.58 -2.00 14.21
N PHE A 18 -0.80 -3.03 13.40
CA PHE A 18 -0.76 -2.89 11.94
C PHE A 18 -1.87 -1.98 11.42
N ILE A 19 -3.09 -2.07 11.98
CA ILE A 19 -4.18 -1.16 11.65
C ILE A 19 -3.80 0.29 12.01
N SER A 20 -3.26 0.51 13.22
CA SER A 20 -2.83 1.85 13.66
C SER A 20 -1.76 2.46 12.73
N ILE A 21 -0.84 1.64 12.22
CA ILE A 21 0.17 2.06 11.23
C ILE A 21 -0.51 2.45 9.91
N ALA A 22 -1.41 1.61 9.39
CA ALA A 22 -2.12 1.89 8.14
C ALA A 22 -2.95 3.18 8.23
N GLU A 23 -3.60 3.43 9.38
CA GLU A 23 -4.29 4.68 9.64
C GLU A 23 -3.35 5.89 9.72
N ALA A 24 -2.20 5.75 10.39
CA ALA A 24 -1.22 6.81 10.48
C ALA A 24 -0.67 7.18 9.09
N MET A 25 -0.41 6.18 8.24
CA MET A 25 -0.07 6.40 6.83
C MET A 25 -1.18 7.18 6.11
N GLY A 26 -2.45 6.82 6.32
CA GLY A 26 -3.59 7.51 5.73
C GLY A 26 -3.70 8.97 6.16
N ARG A 27 -3.58 9.24 7.46
CA ARG A 27 -3.58 10.62 7.99
C ARG A 27 -2.43 11.45 7.43
N ALA A 28 -1.23 10.89 7.36
CA ALA A 28 -0.07 11.57 6.79
C ALA A 28 -0.28 11.92 5.31
N LEU A 29 -0.82 10.97 4.52
CA LEU A 29 -1.14 11.20 3.11
C LEU A 29 -2.20 12.29 2.95
N GLN A 30 -3.26 12.26 3.75
CA GLN A 30 -4.31 13.28 3.73
C GLN A 30 -3.77 14.68 4.04
N GLN A 31 -2.95 14.82 5.10
CA GLN A 31 -2.42 16.11 5.56
C GLN A 31 -1.43 16.72 4.56
N THR A 32 -0.64 15.89 3.89
CA THR A 32 0.41 16.33 2.96
C THR A 32 -0.08 16.49 1.53
N SER A 33 -1.21 15.89 1.16
CA SER A 33 -1.73 15.98 -0.20
C SER A 33 -2.22 17.38 -0.55
N ILE A 34 -2.03 17.81 -1.79
CA ILE A 34 -2.63 19.04 -2.34
C ILE A 34 -3.97 18.78 -3.05
N SER A 35 -4.31 17.51 -3.29
CA SER A 35 -5.54 17.11 -4.00
C SER A 35 -6.75 17.17 -3.07
N THR A 36 -7.79 17.91 -3.47
CA THR A 36 -9.08 17.96 -2.76
C THR A 36 -9.77 16.59 -2.71
N ASN A 37 -9.59 15.75 -3.72
CA ASN A 37 -10.10 14.37 -3.69
C ASN A 37 -9.46 13.53 -2.56
N ILE A 38 -8.17 13.73 -2.30
CA ILE A 38 -7.49 13.04 -1.20
C ILE A 38 -7.81 13.71 0.14
N LYS A 39 -7.82 15.05 0.20
CA LYS A 39 -8.02 15.82 1.44
C LYS A 39 -9.44 15.77 1.98
N GLU A 40 -10.43 15.97 1.11
CA GLU A 40 -11.83 16.16 1.49
C GLU A 40 -12.68 14.92 1.22
N ARG A 41 -12.44 14.24 0.08
CA ARG A 41 -13.20 13.04 -0.29
C ARG A 41 -12.61 11.73 0.23
N LEU A 42 -11.41 11.80 0.84
CA LEU A 42 -10.67 10.64 1.35
C LEU A 42 -10.51 9.53 0.28
N ASP A 43 -10.32 9.95 -0.96
CA ASP A 43 -10.23 9.03 -2.11
C ASP A 43 -8.83 8.42 -2.23
N PHE A 44 -8.47 7.65 -1.20
CA PHE A 44 -7.22 6.94 -1.11
C PHE A 44 -7.33 5.70 -0.22
N SER A 45 -6.38 4.80 -0.36
CA SER A 45 -6.25 3.59 0.44
C SER A 45 -4.80 3.44 0.89
N CYS A 46 -4.60 3.10 2.16
CA CYS A 46 -3.29 2.75 2.71
C CYS A 46 -3.38 1.35 3.28
N ALA A 47 -2.40 0.50 2.96
CA ALA A 47 -2.42 -0.91 3.37
C ALA A 47 -1.01 -1.46 3.58
N ILE A 48 -0.94 -2.54 4.36
CA ILE A 48 0.26 -3.32 4.66
C ILE A 48 0.05 -4.71 4.09
N PHE A 49 1.05 -5.23 3.39
CA PHE A 49 1.01 -6.53 2.73
C PHE A 49 2.17 -7.42 3.16
N ALA A 50 1.91 -8.70 3.36
CA ALA A 50 2.91 -9.71 3.66
C ALA A 50 3.90 -9.89 2.49
N PRO A 51 5.04 -10.58 2.71
CA PRO A 51 6.03 -10.86 1.66
C PRO A 51 5.50 -11.52 0.39
N ASN A 52 4.38 -12.24 0.50
CA ASN A 52 3.69 -12.90 -0.62
C ASN A 52 2.58 -12.02 -1.24
N GLY A 53 2.44 -10.78 -0.81
CA GLY A 53 1.43 -9.83 -1.28
C GLY A 53 0.04 -10.00 -0.65
N ASP A 54 -0.12 -10.83 0.38
CA ASP A 54 -1.38 -10.95 1.12
C ASP A 54 -1.63 -9.71 1.97
N LEU A 55 -2.88 -9.24 2.02
CA LEU A 55 -3.26 -8.09 2.83
C LEU A 55 -3.18 -8.42 4.32
N ILE A 56 -2.40 -7.64 5.09
CA ILE A 56 -2.28 -7.73 6.55
C ILE A 56 -3.24 -6.76 7.24
N ALA A 57 -3.24 -5.49 6.82
CA ALA A 57 -4.05 -4.43 7.40
C ALA A 57 -4.28 -3.29 6.42
N ASN A 58 -5.35 -2.52 6.60
CA ASN A 58 -5.65 -1.33 5.79
C ASN A 58 -6.32 -0.22 6.61
N ALA A 59 -6.20 1.01 6.11
CA ALA A 59 -6.91 2.17 6.64
C ALA A 59 -8.42 2.11 6.30
N PRO A 60 -9.30 2.69 7.12
CA PRO A 60 -10.75 2.47 7.09
C PRO A 60 -11.51 3.34 6.09
N HIS A 61 -11.04 3.48 4.84
CA HIS A 61 -11.60 4.50 3.94
C HIS A 61 -12.13 4.00 2.60
N LEU A 62 -11.54 2.98 1.95
CA LEU A 62 -12.08 2.45 0.68
C LEU A 62 -11.74 0.96 0.48
N PRO A 63 -12.67 0.02 0.73
CA PRO A 63 -12.41 -1.41 0.54
C PRO A 63 -12.28 -1.83 -0.93
N VAL A 64 -12.77 -1.01 -1.88
CA VAL A 64 -12.83 -1.36 -3.31
C VAL A 64 -11.44 -1.47 -3.97
N HIS A 65 -10.43 -0.77 -3.45
CA HIS A 65 -9.07 -0.78 -4.03
C HIS A 65 -8.18 -1.93 -3.55
N LEU A 66 -8.58 -2.67 -2.50
CA LEU A 66 -7.68 -3.60 -1.81
C LEU A 66 -7.30 -4.81 -2.68
N GLY A 67 -8.24 -5.33 -3.48
CA GLY A 67 -7.97 -6.45 -4.38
C GLY A 67 -6.94 -6.11 -5.46
N SER A 68 -7.10 -4.94 -6.10
CA SER A 68 -6.17 -4.49 -7.14
C SER A 68 -4.83 -4.00 -6.58
N MET A 69 -4.78 -3.50 -5.34
CA MET A 69 -3.52 -3.22 -4.64
C MET A 69 -2.74 -4.49 -4.32
N SER A 70 -3.41 -5.55 -3.83
CA SER A 70 -2.76 -6.85 -3.59
C SER A 70 -2.18 -7.43 -4.89
N PHE A 71 -2.93 -7.34 -6.00
CA PHE A 71 -2.42 -7.73 -7.31
C PHE A 71 -1.20 -6.89 -7.73
N ALA A 72 -1.23 -5.57 -7.55
CA ALA A 72 -0.11 -4.70 -7.87
C ALA A 72 1.16 -5.09 -7.10
N VAL A 73 1.04 -5.36 -5.80
CA VAL A 73 2.15 -5.82 -4.95
C VAL A 73 2.71 -7.16 -5.46
N ARG A 74 1.84 -8.14 -5.72
CA ARG A 74 2.26 -9.45 -6.26
C ARG A 74 2.95 -9.33 -7.60
N TYR A 75 2.42 -8.50 -8.49
CA TYR A 75 3.05 -8.25 -9.78
C TYR A 75 4.47 -7.70 -9.64
N GLN A 76 4.70 -6.77 -8.70
CA GLN A 76 6.05 -6.26 -8.43
C GLN A 76 6.96 -7.35 -7.86
N ILE A 77 6.47 -8.19 -6.94
CA ILE A 77 7.23 -9.32 -6.38
C ILE A 77 7.67 -10.27 -7.49
N GLU A 78 6.76 -10.63 -8.39
CA GLU A 78 7.01 -11.54 -9.51
C GLU A 78 7.96 -10.93 -10.55
N THR A 79 7.81 -9.64 -10.85
CA THR A 79 8.60 -8.94 -11.88
C THR A 79 10.03 -8.66 -11.42
N LEU A 80 10.22 -8.23 -10.17
CA LEU A 80 11.53 -7.88 -9.62
C LEU A 80 12.30 -9.12 -9.11
N GLY A 81 11.58 -10.18 -8.74
CA GLY A 81 12.16 -11.43 -8.28
C GLY A 81 12.91 -11.32 -6.95
N GLN A 82 13.51 -12.44 -6.52
CA GLN A 82 14.33 -12.49 -5.31
C GLN A 82 15.65 -11.74 -5.54
N GLY A 83 15.74 -10.51 -5.05
CA GLY A 83 16.94 -9.66 -5.16
C GLY A 83 16.72 -8.35 -5.92
N GLY A 84 15.55 -8.13 -6.52
CA GLY A 84 15.23 -6.86 -7.18
C GLY A 84 14.73 -5.77 -6.24
N LEU A 85 14.54 -6.06 -4.95
CA LEU A 85 14.06 -5.13 -3.93
C LEU A 85 15.17 -4.72 -2.99
N HIS A 86 15.39 -3.43 -2.87
CA HIS A 86 16.41 -2.85 -2.00
C HIS A 86 15.80 -1.90 -0.97
N LYS A 87 16.51 -1.75 0.16
CA LYS A 87 16.11 -0.81 1.20
C LYS A 87 16.16 0.62 0.66
N GLY A 88 15.04 1.32 0.77
CA GLY A 88 14.89 2.70 0.29
C GLY A 88 14.15 2.80 -1.05
N ASP A 89 13.87 1.67 -1.71
CA ASP A 89 13.10 1.67 -2.94
C ASP A 89 11.66 2.15 -2.71
N VAL A 90 11.13 2.86 -3.70
CA VAL A 90 9.71 3.21 -3.79
C VAL A 90 9.26 2.90 -5.21
N LEU A 91 8.36 1.95 -5.35
CA LEU A 91 7.81 1.51 -6.62
C LEU A 91 6.52 2.27 -6.91
N LEU A 92 6.34 2.70 -8.15
CA LEU A 92 5.13 3.38 -8.60
C LEU A 92 4.44 2.53 -9.67
N SER A 93 3.15 2.28 -9.49
CA SER A 93 2.33 1.55 -10.47
C SER A 93 1.00 2.25 -10.72
N ASN A 94 0.69 2.47 -12.00
CA ASN A 94 -0.62 2.87 -12.50
C ASN A 94 -1.07 2.03 -13.71
N HIS A 95 -0.20 1.14 -14.23
CA HIS A 95 -0.47 0.41 -15.45
C HIS A 95 -1.50 -0.71 -15.17
N PRO A 96 -2.52 -0.91 -16.03
CA PRO A 96 -3.54 -1.94 -15.81
C PRO A 96 -2.99 -3.35 -15.60
N VAL A 97 -1.97 -3.72 -16.39
CA VAL A 97 -1.27 -5.02 -16.27
C VAL A 97 -0.55 -5.22 -14.94
N ALA A 98 -0.30 -4.14 -14.20
CA ALA A 98 0.39 -4.11 -12.92
C ALA A 98 -0.54 -3.68 -11.77
N GLY A 99 -1.86 -3.90 -11.93
CA GLY A 99 -2.87 -3.68 -10.89
C GLY A 99 -3.48 -2.28 -10.83
N GLY A 100 -3.27 -1.46 -11.86
CA GLY A 100 -4.02 -0.22 -12.05
C GLY A 100 -5.49 -0.51 -12.40
N SER A 101 -6.44 -0.02 -11.61
CA SER A 101 -7.89 -0.16 -11.87
C SER A 101 -8.43 0.92 -12.80
N HIS A 102 -7.87 2.11 -12.73
CA HIS A 102 -8.20 3.26 -13.54
C HIS A 102 -6.91 4.07 -13.78
N LEU A 103 -6.72 4.64 -14.98
CA LEU A 103 -5.56 5.48 -15.32
C LEU A 103 -5.16 6.54 -14.26
N PRO A 104 -6.10 7.21 -13.57
CA PRO A 104 -5.79 8.16 -12.48
C PRO A 104 -5.30 7.52 -11.17
N ASP A 105 -5.37 6.20 -10.98
CA ASP A 105 -4.98 5.55 -9.72
C ASP A 105 -3.47 5.30 -9.69
N ILE A 106 -2.72 6.11 -8.92
CA ILE A 106 -1.29 5.87 -8.69
C ILE A 106 -1.14 5.10 -7.39
N THR A 107 -0.42 3.98 -7.45
CA THR A 107 -0.07 3.14 -6.30
C THR A 107 1.43 3.29 -6.01
N CYS A 108 1.76 3.80 -4.84
CA CYS A 108 3.11 3.79 -4.29
C CYS A 108 3.27 2.54 -3.42
N ILE A 109 4.29 1.73 -3.68
CA ILE A 109 4.60 0.50 -2.95
C ILE A 109 6.02 0.62 -2.41
N THR A 110 6.21 0.36 -1.11
CA THR A 110 7.50 0.51 -0.45
C THR A 110 7.82 -0.79 0.32
N PRO A 111 8.91 -1.50 -0.02
CA PRO A 111 9.39 -2.61 0.79
C PRO A 111 9.97 -2.12 2.12
N VAL A 112 9.57 -2.76 3.22
CA VAL A 112 10.05 -2.46 4.56
C VAL A 112 11.06 -3.51 4.99
N PHE A 113 12.22 -3.04 5.43
CA PHE A 113 13.33 -3.86 5.87
C PHE A 113 13.56 -3.71 7.38
N GLY A 114 13.94 -4.81 8.03
CA GLY A 114 14.35 -4.83 9.43
C GLY A 114 15.67 -4.12 9.68
N GLN A 115 16.03 -4.00 10.95
CA GLN A 115 17.34 -3.47 11.34
C GLN A 115 18.48 -4.35 10.85
N ASP A 116 18.25 -5.65 10.71
CA ASP A 116 19.17 -6.64 10.15
C ASP A 116 19.23 -6.61 8.61
N GLY A 117 18.53 -5.68 7.96
CA GLY A 117 18.50 -5.53 6.51
C GLY A 117 17.66 -6.58 5.80
N LYS A 118 16.88 -7.40 6.51
CA LYS A 118 15.98 -8.38 5.89
C LYS A 118 14.65 -7.75 5.53
N PHE A 119 14.14 -8.10 4.36
CA PHE A 119 12.80 -7.72 3.93
C PHE A 119 11.74 -8.34 4.87
N ILE A 120 10.75 -7.55 5.29
CA ILE A 120 9.71 -7.99 6.24
C ILE A 120 8.31 -7.94 5.62
N PHE A 121 7.90 -6.82 5.02
CA PHE A 121 6.57 -6.62 4.46
C PHE A 121 6.56 -5.42 3.50
N PHE A 122 5.48 -5.22 2.76
CA PHE A 122 5.26 -4.01 1.96
C PHE A 122 4.27 -3.06 2.64
N THR A 123 4.49 -1.77 2.47
CA THR A 123 3.43 -0.78 2.60
C THR A 123 3.00 -0.34 1.21
N ALA A 124 1.73 -0.02 1.03
CA ALA A 124 1.28 0.64 -0.18
C ALA A 124 0.23 1.71 0.11
N SER A 125 0.30 2.79 -0.65
CA SER A 125 -0.71 3.84 -0.71
C SER A 125 -1.20 3.99 -2.14
N ARG A 126 -2.50 4.10 -2.32
CA ARG A 126 -3.13 4.42 -3.60
C ARG A 126 -3.97 5.66 -3.42
N GLY A 127 -3.82 6.63 -4.31
CA GLY A 127 -4.67 7.82 -4.36
C GLY A 127 -5.27 7.98 -5.75
N HIS A 128 -6.51 8.46 -5.81
CA HIS A 128 -7.14 8.81 -7.07
C HIS A 128 -6.66 10.19 -7.53
N HIS A 129 -5.82 10.22 -8.56
CA HIS A 129 -5.37 11.45 -9.19
C HIS A 129 -6.32 11.85 -10.33
N ALA A 130 -7.38 12.61 -10.03
CA ALA A 130 -8.30 13.09 -11.07
C ALA A 130 -7.57 14.03 -12.05
N GLY A 131 -7.09 13.49 -13.17
CA GLY A 131 -6.67 14.27 -14.32
C GLY A 131 -7.88 14.60 -15.18
N GLN A 132 -8.46 15.80 -15.00
CA GLN A 132 -8.99 16.66 -16.08
C GLN A 132 -9.58 17.97 -15.52
N SER A 133 -8.75 19.01 -15.46
CA SER A 133 -9.14 20.39 -15.79
C SER A 133 -7.88 21.15 -16.20
N GLU A 134 -7.84 21.47 -17.50
CA GLU A 134 -6.91 22.33 -18.25
C GLU A 134 -5.69 22.92 -17.52
N LEU A 135 -4.50 22.46 -17.91
CA LEU A 135 -3.34 23.34 -18.03
C LEU A 135 -3.08 23.54 -19.52
N SER A 136 -3.77 24.51 -20.10
CA SER A 136 -3.32 25.17 -21.32
C SER A 136 -2.02 25.89 -20.99
N PHE A 137 -0.92 25.42 -21.58
CA PHE A 137 0.28 26.24 -21.69
C PHE A 137 -0.05 27.39 -22.65
N SER A 138 -0.03 28.63 -22.14
CA SER A 138 0.29 29.83 -22.91
C SER A 138 1.64 30.35 -22.46
#